data_AF-A0A424HWR5-F1
#
_entry.id   AF-A0A424HWR5-F1
#
_cell.length_a   1.000
_cell.length_b   1.000
_cell.length_c   1.000
_cell.angle_alpha   90.00
_cell.angle_beta   90.00
_cell.angle_gamma   90.00
#
_symmetry.space_group_name_H-M   'P 1'
#
loop_
_entity.id
_entity.type
_entity.pdbx_description
1 polymer ?
#
loop_
_entity_poly.entity_id
_entity_poly.type
_entity_poly.pdbx_seq_one_letter_code
_entity_poly.pdbx_strand_id
1 'polypeptide(L)'
;MDIVLVILRPVLGIGLLLLFCYSLSERKDKIRWSLVAYGVVLQILLAVLILKLPFAHEAIRSVSQLFNALVGFSNESAAFVFGTLASDSRGTYGFAFTVLPTIIFFSAFSAILYYL
;
A
#
# COMPACT_ATOMS: atom_id res chain seq x y z
N MET A 1 -6.88 22.75 22.75
CA MET A 1 -5.67 22.07 23.29
C MET A 1 -5.22 20.92 22.36
N ASP A 2 -5.71 20.92 21.11
CA ASP A 2 -5.81 19.72 20.28
C ASP A 2 -4.71 19.65 19.21
N ILE A 3 -4.26 20.80 18.70
CA ILE A 3 -3.22 20.88 17.66
C ILE A 3 -1.87 20.36 18.19
N VAL A 4 -1.54 20.67 19.45
CA VAL A 4 -0.29 20.21 20.06
C VAL A 4 -0.25 18.69 20.14
N LEU A 5 -1.34 18.05 20.57
CA LEU A 5 -1.43 16.59 20.63
C LEU A 5 -1.42 15.94 19.23
N VAL A 6 -2.06 16.57 18.24
CA VAL A 6 -2.09 16.10 16.84
C VAL A 6 -0.70 16.09 16.20
N ILE A 7 0.17 17.04 16.54
CA ILE A 7 1.54 17.10 16.00
C ILE A 7 2.52 16.29 16.87
N LEU A 8 2.37 16.33 18.19
CA LEU A 8 3.28 15.64 19.11
C LEU A 8 3.21 14.12 18.96
N ARG A 9 2.02 13.55 18.77
CA ARG A 9 1.83 12.10 18.63
C ARG A 9 2.59 11.49 17.44
N PRO A 10 2.50 12.00 16.19
CA PRO A 10 3.27 11.46 15.08
C PRO A 10 4.77 11.70 15.21
N VAL A 11 5.21 12.85 15.76
CA VAL A 11 6.64 13.11 15.99
C VAL A 11 7.22 12.11 17.01
N LEU A 12 6.53 11.87 18.12
CA LEU A 12 6.91 10.85 19.09
C LEU A 12 6.88 9.45 18.48
N GLY A 13 5.88 9.14 17.66
CA GLY A 13 5.77 7.86 16.96
C GLY A 13 6.98 7.60 16.05
N ILE A 14 7.37 8.57 15.23
CA ILE A 14 8.56 8.46 14.36
C ILE A 14 9.82 8.30 15.22
N GLY A 15 9.98 9.09 16.28
CA GLY A 15 11.12 9.00 17.18
C GLY A 15 11.25 7.63 17.86
N LEU A 16 10.13 7.06 18.34
CA LEU A 16 10.10 5.74 18.97
C LEU A 16 10.40 4.62 17.98
N LEU A 17 9.88 4.68 16.75
CA LEU A 17 10.19 3.70 15.71
C LEU A 17 11.66 3.74 15.31
N LEU A 18 12.24 4.94 15.15
CA LEU A 18 13.66 5.08 14.89
C LEU A 18 14.51 4.56 16.04
N LEU A 19 14.11 4.79 17.30
CA LEU A 19 14.78 4.26 18.48
C LEU A 19 14.68 2.73 18.54
N PHE A 20 13.55 2.16 18.17
CA PHE A 20 13.37 0.72 18.07
C PHE A 20 14.29 0.11 17.01
N CYS A 21 14.33 0.69 15.80
CA CYS A 21 15.27 0.29 14.75
C CYS A 21 16.74 0.43 15.18
N TYR A 22 17.08 1.52 15.89
CA TYR A 22 18.41 1.73 16.45
C TYR A 22 18.77 0.67 17.49
N SER A 23 17.82 0.29 18.35
CA SER A 23 18.04 -0.72 19.38
C SER A 23 18.34 -2.11 18.80
N LEU A 24 17.63 -2.48 17.73
CA LEU A 24 17.81 -3.72 16.99
C LEU A 24 19.02 -3.73 16.04
N SER A 25 19.68 -2.58 15.82
CA SER A 25 20.83 -2.51 14.92
C SER A 25 22.05 -3.18 15.53
N GLU A 26 22.66 -4.09 14.77
CA GLU A 26 23.87 -4.82 15.16
C GLU A 26 25.10 -3.90 15.22
N ARG A 27 25.17 -2.89 14.33
CA ARG A 27 26.30 -1.95 14.22
C ARG A 27 25.83 -0.51 14.29
N LYS A 28 25.55 -0.07 15.52
CA LYS A 28 25.02 1.27 15.85
C LYS A 28 25.96 2.41 15.43
N ASP A 29 27.25 2.14 15.41
CA ASP A 29 28.36 3.02 15.00
C ASP A 29 28.39 3.30 13.49
N LYS A 30 27.88 2.37 12.66
CA LYS A 30 27.87 2.50 11.20
C LYS A 30 26.62 3.16 10.65
N ILE A 31 25.67 3.57 11.51
CA ILE A 31 24.43 4.19 11.08
C ILE A 31 24.73 5.59 10.55
N ARG A 32 24.50 5.77 9.24
CA ARG A 32 24.61 7.07 8.58
C ARG A 32 23.37 7.90 8.85
N TRP A 33 23.39 8.72 9.90
CA TRP A 33 22.27 9.58 10.30
C TRP A 33 21.79 10.54 9.21
N SER A 34 22.67 10.98 8.31
CA SER A 34 22.27 11.78 7.14
C SER A 34 21.32 11.00 6.22
N LEU A 35 21.56 9.71 6.00
CA LEU A 35 20.71 8.87 5.16
C LEU A 35 19.34 8.63 5.81
N VAL A 36 19.33 8.41 7.13
CA VAL A 36 18.10 8.28 7.91
C VAL A 36 17.28 9.57 7.83
N ALA A 37 17.92 10.73 8.00
CA ALA A 37 17.28 12.03 7.89
C ALA A 37 16.70 12.26 6.49
N TYR A 38 17.46 11.96 5.42
CA TYR A 38 16.95 12.05 4.05
C TYR A 38 15.75 11.13 3.81
N GLY A 39 15.77 9.91 4.33
CA GLY A 39 14.64 8.98 4.23
C GLY A 39 13.38 9.51 4.92
N VAL A 40 13.52 10.01 6.15
CA VAL A 40 12.39 10.57 6.92
C VAL A 40 11.83 11.82 6.24
N VAL A 41 12.70 12.73 5.81
CA VAL A 41 12.28 13.94 5.09
C VAL A 41 11.58 13.59 3.79
N LEU A 42 12.11 12.64 3.01
CA LEU A 42 11.48 12.18 1.77
C LEU A 42 10.10 11.55 2.03
N GLN A 43 9.96 10.74 3.07
CA GLN A 43 8.66 10.16 3.45
C GLN A 43 7.64 11.24 3.83
N ILE A 44 8.03 12.23 4.64
CA ILE A 44 7.15 13.34 5.01
C ILE A 44 6.78 14.18 3.79
N LEU A 45 7.75 14.47 2.92
CA LEU A 45 7.54 15.21 1.68
C LEU A 45 6.54 14.48 0.78
N LEU A 46 6.74 13.17 0.54
CA LEU A 46 5.82 12.37 -0.25
C LEU A 46 4.43 12.31 0.38
N ALA A 47 4.34 12.15 1.70
CA ALA A 47 3.06 12.15 2.41
C ALA A 47 2.32 13.48 2.23
N VAL A 48 3.00 14.62 2.34
CA VAL A 48 2.40 15.94 2.09
C VAL A 48 2.03 16.10 0.63
N LEU A 49 2.90 15.70 -0.30
CA LEU A 49 2.66 15.79 -1.74
C LEU A 49 1.39 15.02 -2.12
N ILE A 50 1.23 13.81 -1.60
CA ILE A 50 0.11 12.93 -1.89
C ILE A 50 -1.17 13.33 -1.15
N LEU A 51 -1.08 13.65 0.15
CA LEU A 51 -2.25 13.87 1.02
C LEU A 51 -2.70 15.33 1.14
N LYS A 52 -1.95 16.31 0.62
CA LYS A 52 -2.35 17.73 0.68
C LYS A 52 -2.57 18.36 -0.69
N LEU A 53 -1.89 17.92 -1.75
CA LEU A 53 -2.10 18.52 -3.07
C LEU A 53 -3.35 17.94 -3.73
N PRO A 54 -4.25 18.78 -4.25
CA PRO A 54 -5.47 18.32 -4.92
C PRO A 54 -5.16 17.56 -6.22
N PHE A 55 -4.17 18.02 -6.99
CA PHE A 55 -3.73 17.34 -8.20
C PHE A 55 -3.23 15.91 -7.94
N ALA A 56 -2.49 15.71 -6.84
CA ALA A 56 -2.00 14.38 -6.47
C ALA A 56 -3.15 13.42 -6.10
N HIS A 57 -4.19 13.92 -5.43
CA HIS A 57 -5.40 13.15 -5.16
C HIS A 57 -6.11 12.72 -6.43
N GLU A 58 -6.26 13.63 -7.41
CA GLU A 58 -6.91 13.31 -8.69
C GLU A 58 -6.11 12.27 -9.49
N ALA A 59 -4.78 12.38 -9.50
CA ALA A 59 -3.90 11.39 -10.12
C ALA A 59 -4.05 10.01 -9.45
N ILE A 60 -3.99 9.95 -8.11
CA ILE A 60 -4.17 8.69 -7.36
C ILE A 60 -5.57 8.13 -7.54
N ARG A 61 -6.60 8.98 -7.61
CA ARG A 61 -7.98 8.56 -7.87
C ARG A 61 -8.11 7.92 -9.25
N SER A 62 -7.46 8.49 -10.26
CA SER A 62 -7.44 7.93 -11.62
C SER A 62 -6.77 6.56 -11.64
N VAL A 63 -5.63 6.40 -10.95
CA VAL A 63 -4.96 5.10 -10.80
C VAL A 63 -5.85 4.12 -10.03
N SER A 64 -6.51 4.56 -8.97
CA SER A 64 -7.41 3.71 -8.18
C SER A 64 -8.62 3.22 -9.00
N GLN A 65 -9.15 4.06 -9.90
CA GLN A 65 -10.22 3.66 -10.83
C GLN A 65 -9.72 2.61 -11.83
N LEU A 66 -8.50 2.77 -12.36
CA LEU A 66 -7.88 1.77 -13.22
C LEU A 66 -7.72 0.42 -12.50
N PHE A 67 -7.18 0.44 -11.27
CA PHE A 67 -7.04 -0.78 -10.46
C PHE A 67 -8.41 -1.42 -10.14
N ASN A 68 -9.43 -0.63 -9.83
CA ASN A 68 -10.78 -1.15 -9.62
C ASN A 68 -11.36 -1.82 -10.88
N ALA A 69 -11.10 -1.26 -12.06
CA ALA A 69 -11.49 -1.90 -13.32
C ALA A 69 -10.76 -3.24 -13.53
N LEU A 70 -9.45 -3.29 -13.27
CA LEU A 70 -8.66 -4.52 -13.33
C LEU A 70 -9.16 -5.60 -12.34
N VAL A 71 -9.48 -5.20 -11.10
CA VAL A 71 -10.11 -6.09 -10.12
C VAL A 71 -11.49 -6.57 -10.61
N GLY A 72 -12.26 -5.70 -11.26
CA GLY A 72 -13.52 -6.05 -11.90
C GLY A 72 -13.37 -7.17 -12.94
N PHE A 73 -12.42 -7.05 -13.87
CA PHE A 73 -12.13 -8.10 -14.85
C PHE A 73 -11.68 -9.41 -14.20
N SER A 74 -10.90 -9.32 -13.12
CA SER A 74 -10.50 -10.50 -12.36
C SER A 74 -11.69 -11.20 -11.70
N ASN A 75 -12.65 -10.47 -11.13
CA ASN A 75 -13.81 -11.05 -10.49
C ASN A 75 -14.72 -11.74 -11.52
N GLU A 76 -14.89 -11.13 -12.69
CA GLU A 76 -15.65 -11.72 -13.80
C GLU A 76 -14.98 -13.00 -14.32
N SER A 77 -13.64 -13.00 -14.41
CA SER A 77 -12.86 -14.20 -14.74
C SER A 77 -13.00 -15.30 -13.69
N ALA A 78 -12.99 -14.95 -12.40
CA ALA A 78 -13.21 -15.89 -11.31
C ALA A 78 -14.62 -16.49 -11.36
N ALA A 79 -15.64 -15.67 -11.61
CA ALA A 79 -17.02 -16.11 -11.78
C ALA A 79 -17.19 -17.02 -13.01
N PHE A 80 -16.46 -16.77 -14.10
CA PHE A 80 -16.44 -17.66 -15.27
C PHE A 80 -15.83 -19.03 -14.94
N VAL A 81 -14.71 -19.08 -14.24
CA VAL A 81 -14.00 -20.34 -13.93
C VAL A 81 -14.68 -21.13 -12.81
N PHE A 82 -15.16 -20.46 -11.77
CA PHE A 82 -15.64 -21.09 -10.53
C PHE A 82 -17.16 -20.95 -10.31
N GLY A 83 -17.88 -20.21 -11.16
CA GLY A 83 -19.34 -20.09 -11.09
C GLY A 83 -19.83 -19.60 -9.72
N THR A 84 -20.76 -20.34 -9.13
CA THR A 84 -21.40 -19.98 -7.85
C THR A 84 -20.44 -19.96 -6.66
N LEU A 85 -19.30 -20.66 -6.73
CA LEU A 85 -18.28 -20.67 -5.68
C LEU A 85 -17.55 -19.32 -5.56
N ALA A 86 -17.49 -18.54 -6.64
CA ALA A 86 -16.93 -17.19 -6.64
C ALA A 86 -18.00 -16.09 -6.46
N SER A 87 -19.27 -16.36 -6.82
CA SER A 87 -20.34 -15.37 -6.67
C SER A 87 -20.94 -15.31 -5.26
N ASP A 88 -20.91 -16.40 -4.50
CA ASP A 88 -21.37 -16.40 -3.10
C ASP A 88 -20.23 -16.03 -2.15
N SER A 89 -19.88 -14.75 -2.16
CA SER A 89 -18.88 -14.14 -1.27
C SER A 89 -19.29 -14.18 0.22
N ARG A 90 -20.49 -14.68 0.55
CA ARG A 90 -20.97 -14.95 1.92
C ARG A 90 -20.84 -16.42 2.34
N GLY A 91 -20.52 -17.33 1.42
CA GLY A 91 -20.20 -18.72 1.73
C GLY A 91 -18.79 -18.87 2.30
N THR A 92 -18.58 -19.91 3.11
CA THR A 92 -17.29 -20.23 3.78
C THR A 92 -16.07 -20.29 2.85
N TYR A 93 -16.28 -20.49 1.55
CA TYR A 93 -15.23 -20.62 0.54
C TYR A 93 -15.13 -19.46 -0.46
N GLY A 94 -16.09 -18.52 -0.48
CA GLY A 94 -16.16 -17.44 -1.46
C GLY A 94 -14.94 -16.51 -1.43
N PHE A 95 -14.32 -16.34 -0.26
CA PHE A 95 -13.08 -15.57 -0.12
C PHE A 95 -11.92 -16.17 -0.94
N ALA A 96 -11.71 -17.49 -0.88
CA ALA A 96 -10.61 -18.14 -1.59
C ALA A 96 -10.79 -18.02 -3.11
N PHE A 97 -12.01 -18.23 -3.59
CA PHE A 97 -12.34 -18.19 -5.02
C PHE A 97 -12.52 -16.78 -5.58
N THR A 98 -12.53 -15.73 -4.74
CA THR A 98 -12.51 -14.33 -5.19
C THR A 98 -11.11 -13.76 -5.15
N VAL A 99 -10.36 -13.99 -4.04
CA VAL A 99 -9.06 -13.34 -3.82
C VAL A 99 -7.91 -14.05 -4.55
N LEU A 100 -7.89 -15.38 -4.59
CA LEU A 100 -6.80 -16.11 -5.25
C LEU A 100 -6.74 -15.83 -6.77
N PRO A 101 -7.87 -15.81 -7.51
CA PRO A 101 -7.83 -15.47 -8.93
C PRO A 101 -7.34 -14.05 -9.20
N THR A 102 -7.63 -13.09 -8.31
CA THR A 102 -7.10 -11.72 -8.42
C THR A 102 -5.58 -11.69 -8.35
N ILE A 103 -4.98 -12.46 -7.45
CA ILE A 103 -3.51 -12.57 -7.37
C ILE A 103 -2.95 -13.14 -8.68
N ILE A 104 -3.54 -14.22 -9.21
CA ILE A 104 -3.08 -14.86 -10.46
C ILE A 104 -3.19 -13.89 -11.65
N PHE A 105 -4.32 -13.18 -11.75
CA PHE A 105 -4.56 -12.19 -12.79
C PHE A 105 -3.50 -11.07 -12.76
N PHE A 106 -3.26 -10.47 -11.59
CA PHE A 106 -2.26 -9.40 -11.44
C PHE A 106 -0.83 -9.89 -11.66
N SER A 107 -0.50 -11.14 -11.28
CA SER A 107 0.80 -11.73 -11.59
C SER A 107 1.01 -11.91 -13.10
N ALA A 108 0.01 -12.41 -13.82
CA ALA A 108 0.08 -12.54 -15.28
C ALA A 108 0.13 -11.18 -15.98
N PHE A 109 -0.67 -10.21 -15.54
CA PHE A 109 -0.65 -8.84 -16.04
C PHE A 109 0.71 -8.18 -15.83
N SER A 110 1.28 -8.28 -14.63
CA SER A 110 2.61 -7.76 -14.33
C SER A 110 3.70 -8.43 -15.18
N ALA A 111 3.59 -9.73 -15.47
CA ALA A 111 4.53 -10.43 -16.33
C ALA A 111 4.48 -9.90 -17.78
N ILE A 112 3.29 -9.59 -18.29
CA ILE A 112 3.10 -8.97 -19.60
C ILE A 112 3.74 -7.57 -19.63
N LEU A 113 3.49 -6.73 -18.61
CA LEU A 113 4.09 -5.39 -18.53
C LEU A 113 5.62 -5.41 -18.40
N TYR A 114 6.17 -6.45 -17.76
CA TYR A 114 7.62 -6.59 -17.64
C TYR A 114 8.27 -7.08 -18.93
N TYR A 115 7.55 -7.86 -19.73
CA TYR A 115 8.02 -8.33 -21.03
C TYR A 115 8.00 -7.22 -22.10
N LEU A 116 7.04 -6.30 -22.00
CA LEU A 116 6.87 -5.18 -22.92
C LEU A 116 7.92 -4.07 -22.67
#